data_AF-A0A932LQB2-F1
#
_entry.id   AF-A0A932LQB2-F1
#
_cell.length_a   1.000
_cell.length_b   1.000
_cell.length_c   1.000
_cell.angle_alpha   90.00
_cell.angle_beta   90.00
_cell.angle_gamma   90.00
#
_symmetry.space_group_name_H-M   'P 1'
#
loop_
_entity.id
_entity.type
_entity.pdbx_description
1 polymer ?
#
loop_
_entity_poly.entity_id
_entity_poly.type
_entity_poly.pdbx_seq_one_letter_code
_entity_poly.pdbx_strand_id
1 'polypeptide(L)'
;MELGRRDYLALWADTPTEEKRNLRCLGEVLATNPSLPVVTWAGTGADLPRLRNAVRRLKLRQAIHALESRHLDLYQHVVNAVRFPTPSLALAEIATYFGIPKVSRIRDGLEAQFKYMEYRRALDNDTALSRKTDLLEYNRDDLEALVGVASRIAALQSP
;
A
#
# COMPACT_ATOMS: atom_id res chain seq x y z
N MET A 1 -2.49 20.88 14.14
CA MET A 1 -2.56 20.76 12.67
C MET A 1 -3.50 19.60 12.40
N GLU A 2 -4.78 19.88 12.14
CA GLU A 2 -5.74 18.83 11.81
C GLU A 2 -5.29 18.16 10.51
N LEU A 3 -4.96 16.88 10.58
CA LEU A 3 -4.78 16.05 9.38
C LEU A 3 -6.12 16.01 8.67
N GLY A 4 -6.25 16.83 7.62
CA GLY A 4 -7.41 16.84 6.74
C GLY A 4 -7.74 15.40 6.32
N ARG A 5 -9.03 15.07 6.36
CA ARG A 5 -9.53 13.73 6.00
C ARG A 5 -8.99 13.35 4.62
N ARG A 6 -8.15 12.32 4.57
CA ARG A 6 -7.65 11.73 3.32
C ARG A 6 -8.71 10.79 2.78
N ASP A 7 -9.01 10.92 1.50
CA ASP A 7 -9.87 9.98 0.78
C ASP A 7 -9.04 8.82 0.23
N TYR A 8 -9.61 7.62 0.29
CA TYR A 8 -8.96 6.39 -0.19
C TYR A 8 -9.79 5.75 -1.28
N LEU A 9 -9.11 5.29 -2.32
CA LEU A 9 -9.68 4.43 -3.33
C LEU A 9 -9.34 2.97 -3.01
N ALA A 10 -10.30 2.23 -2.47
CA ALA A 10 -10.13 0.81 -2.18
C ALA A 10 -10.41 -0.05 -3.43
N LEU A 11 -9.35 -0.61 -4.02
CA LEU A 11 -9.43 -1.46 -5.21
C LEU A 11 -9.39 -2.96 -4.85
N TRP A 12 -10.47 -3.46 -4.24
CA TRP A 12 -10.61 -4.89 -3.88
C TRP A 12 -11.06 -5.75 -5.08
N ALA A 13 -10.49 -6.94 -5.24
CA ALA A 13 -10.88 -7.90 -6.27
C ALA A 13 -10.87 -9.33 -5.75
N ASP A 14 -11.97 -10.06 -5.94
CA ASP A 14 -12.06 -11.50 -5.69
C ASP A 14 -12.06 -12.34 -6.97
N THR A 15 -12.37 -11.69 -8.09
CA THR A 15 -12.45 -12.30 -9.42
C THR A 15 -11.48 -11.65 -10.41
N PRO A 16 -11.06 -12.37 -11.47
CA PRO A 16 -10.25 -11.79 -12.55
C PRO A 16 -10.91 -10.58 -13.24
N THR A 17 -12.25 -10.55 -13.30
CA THR A 17 -13.01 -9.43 -13.89
C THR A 17 -12.87 -8.17 -13.03
N GLU A 18 -13.00 -8.30 -11.71
CA GLU A 18 -12.79 -7.18 -10.78
C GLU A 18 -11.34 -6.73 -10.79
N GLU A 19 -10.39 -7.66 -10.81
CA GLU A 19 -8.97 -7.33 -10.90
C GLU A 19 -8.65 -6.53 -12.17
N LYS A 20 -9.22 -6.95 -13.31
CA LYS A 20 -9.09 -6.20 -14.58
C LYS A 20 -9.70 -4.80 -14.50
N ARG A 21 -10.87 -4.66 -13.86
CA ARG A 21 -11.51 -3.36 -13.62
C ARG A 21 -10.62 -2.47 -12.73
N ASN A 22 -10.08 -3.03 -11.66
CA ASN A 22 -9.23 -2.30 -10.72
C ASN A 22 -7.92 -1.85 -11.37
N LEU A 23 -7.28 -2.68 -12.20
CA LEU A 23 -6.08 -2.28 -12.94
C LEU A 23 -6.34 -1.18 -13.97
N ARG A 24 -7.54 -1.16 -14.60
CA ARG A 24 -7.94 -0.05 -15.46
C ARG A 24 -8.13 1.24 -14.67
N CYS A 25 -8.82 1.16 -13.53
CA CYS A 25 -9.01 2.28 -12.63
C CYS A 25 -7.67 2.84 -12.13
N LEU A 26 -6.71 1.98 -11.76
CA LEU A 26 -5.34 2.40 -11.43
C LEU A 26 -4.68 3.13 -12.62
N GLY A 27 -4.83 2.61 -13.84
CA GLY A 27 -4.34 3.28 -15.05
C GLY A 27 -4.94 4.67 -15.26
N GLU A 28 -6.24 4.84 -15.02
CA GLU A 28 -6.94 6.13 -15.11
C GLU A 28 -6.46 7.13 -14.06
N VAL A 29 -6.27 6.69 -12.81
CA VAL A 29 -5.69 7.51 -11.73
C VAL A 29 -4.29 7.98 -12.12
N LEU A 30 -3.47 7.09 -12.65
CA LEU A 30 -2.11 7.38 -13.09
C LEU A 30 -2.07 8.35 -14.26
N ALA A 31 -2.98 8.22 -15.23
CA ALA A 31 -3.08 9.09 -16.40
C ALA A 31 -3.61 10.49 -16.04
N THR A 32 -4.54 10.57 -15.09
CA THR A 32 -5.11 11.84 -14.60
C THR A 32 -4.10 12.65 -13.78
N ASN A 33 -3.13 11.97 -13.16
CA ASN A 33 -2.12 12.59 -12.30
C ASN A 33 -0.70 12.31 -12.81
N PRO A 34 -0.31 12.81 -14.00
CA PRO A 34 0.92 12.40 -14.68
C PRO A 34 2.20 12.89 -13.98
N SER A 35 2.13 13.97 -13.19
CA SER A 35 3.28 14.56 -12.49
C SER A 35 3.52 14.00 -11.08
N LEU A 36 2.56 13.24 -10.53
CA LEU A 36 2.70 12.71 -9.16
C LEU A 36 3.59 11.47 -9.14
N PRO A 37 4.53 11.36 -8.18
CA PRO A 37 5.32 10.15 -7.99
C PRO A 37 4.46 9.02 -7.40
N VAL A 38 4.83 7.78 -7.71
CA VAL A 38 4.23 6.59 -7.11
C VAL A 38 5.18 6.07 -6.05
N VAL A 39 4.84 6.32 -4.78
CA VAL A 39 5.70 5.95 -3.65
C VAL A 39 5.24 4.63 -3.04
N THR A 40 6.19 3.75 -2.72
CA THR A 40 5.94 2.48 -2.01
C THR A 40 6.95 2.27 -0.90
N TRP A 41 6.69 1.33 0.00
CA TRP A 41 7.70 0.79 0.92
C TRP A 41 8.05 -0.65 0.53
N ALA A 42 9.27 -0.87 0.03
CA ALA A 42 9.74 -2.16 -0.49
C ALA A 42 8.92 -2.70 -1.68
N GLY A 43 8.25 -1.81 -2.42
CA GLY A 43 7.38 -2.16 -3.54
C GLY A 43 8.15 -2.70 -4.76
N THR A 44 9.46 -2.44 -4.86
CA THR A 44 10.31 -3.03 -5.92
C THR A 44 10.31 -4.56 -5.84
N GLY A 45 10.35 -5.11 -4.62
CA GLY A 45 10.36 -6.55 -4.37
C GLY A 45 8.98 -7.18 -4.15
N ALA A 46 7.99 -6.40 -3.71
CA ALA A 46 6.67 -6.89 -3.34
C ALA A 46 5.58 -6.54 -4.37
N ASP A 47 5.26 -5.25 -4.52
CA ASP A 47 4.09 -4.78 -5.26
C ASP A 47 4.27 -4.84 -6.77
N LEU A 48 5.40 -4.31 -7.28
CA LEU A 48 5.65 -4.21 -8.72
C LEU A 48 5.68 -5.58 -9.41
N PRO A 49 6.35 -6.63 -8.88
CA PRO A 49 6.31 -7.95 -9.52
C PRO A 49 4.90 -8.52 -9.63
N ARG A 50 4.06 -8.30 -8.59
CA ARG A 50 2.66 -8.75 -8.59
C ARG A 50 1.83 -7.99 -9.63
N LEU A 51 1.97 -6.66 -9.68
CA LEU A 51 1.30 -5.83 -10.68
C LEU A 51 1.73 -6.18 -12.10
N ARG A 52 3.03 -6.35 -12.37
CA ARG A 52 3.56 -6.81 -13.68
C ARG A 52 2.94 -8.12 -14.12
N ASN A 53 2.86 -9.09 -13.20
CA ASN A 53 2.26 -10.38 -13.48
C ASN A 53 0.76 -10.26 -13.81
N ALA A 54 0.02 -9.45 -13.05
CA ALA A 54 -1.40 -9.21 -13.28
C ALA A 54 -1.67 -8.53 -14.63
N VAL A 55 -0.95 -7.44 -14.95
CA VAL A 55 -1.12 -6.74 -16.25
C VAL A 55 -0.72 -7.60 -17.44
N ARG A 56 0.31 -8.45 -17.29
CA ARG A 56 0.72 -9.40 -18.34
C ARG A 56 -0.37 -10.44 -18.58
N ARG A 57 -0.90 -11.06 -17.51
CA ARG A 57 -1.98 -12.04 -17.59
C ARG A 57 -3.25 -11.44 -18.20
N LEU A 58 -3.57 -10.20 -17.88
CA LEU A 58 -4.80 -9.52 -18.31
C LEU A 58 -4.65 -8.68 -19.59
N LYS A 59 -3.47 -8.71 -20.23
CA LYS A 59 -3.14 -7.97 -21.47
C LYS A 59 -3.32 -6.45 -21.34
N LEU A 60 -2.96 -5.86 -20.19
CA LEU A 60 -3.05 -4.42 -19.88
C LEU A 60 -1.68 -3.73 -19.80
N ARG A 61 -0.76 -4.06 -20.71
CA ARG A 61 0.66 -3.65 -20.61
C ARG A 61 0.90 -2.13 -20.59
N GLN A 62 0.00 -1.33 -21.15
CA GLN A 62 0.19 0.12 -21.24
C GLN A 62 0.09 0.80 -19.86
N ALA A 63 -0.67 0.23 -18.92
CA ALA A 63 -0.90 0.82 -17.60
C ALA A 63 0.32 0.77 -16.67
N ILE A 64 1.22 -0.22 -16.84
CA ILE A 64 2.34 -0.41 -15.90
C ILE A 64 3.53 0.50 -16.18
N HIS A 65 3.77 0.87 -17.43
CA HIS A 65 4.92 1.69 -17.79
C HIS A 65 4.88 3.09 -17.16
N ALA A 66 3.69 3.69 -17.13
CA ALA A 66 3.46 4.98 -16.48
C ALA A 66 3.66 4.89 -14.96
N LEU A 67 3.39 3.73 -14.34
CA LEU A 67 3.64 3.50 -12.92
C LEU A 67 5.15 3.37 -12.66
N GLU A 68 5.83 2.51 -13.42
CA GLU A 68 7.25 2.19 -13.23
C GLU A 68 8.18 3.38 -13.44
N SER A 69 7.90 4.20 -14.45
CA SER A 69 8.71 5.40 -14.75
C SER A 69 8.65 6.48 -13.65
N ARG A 70 7.67 6.40 -12.75
CA ARG A 70 7.45 7.36 -11.65
C ARG A 70 7.57 6.71 -10.27
N HIS A 71 7.99 5.45 -10.23
CA HIS A 71 8.06 4.68 -9.00
C HIS A 71 9.25 5.11 -8.16
N LEU A 72 8.99 5.37 -6.89
CA LEU A 72 9.99 5.65 -5.86
C LEU A 72 9.82 4.66 -4.72
N ASP A 73 10.82 3.81 -4.52
CA ASP A 73 10.87 2.91 -3.39
C ASP A 73 11.51 3.59 -2.17
N LEU A 74 10.68 4.06 -1.25
CA LEU A 74 11.14 4.82 -0.08
C LEU A 74 11.99 3.94 0.85
N TYR A 75 11.75 2.63 0.89
CA TYR A 75 12.56 1.71 1.67
C TYR A 75 14.02 1.75 1.21
N GLN A 76 14.25 1.71 -0.10
CA GLN A 76 15.60 1.72 -0.67
C GLN A 76 16.33 3.04 -0.37
N HIS A 77 15.61 4.17 -0.40
CA HIS A 77 16.15 5.47 0.03
C HIS A 77 16.54 5.45 1.50
N VAL A 78 15.67 4.94 2.37
CA VAL A 78 15.91 4.85 3.82
C VAL A 78 17.14 4.02 4.15
N VAL A 79 17.28 2.84 3.54
CA VAL A 79 18.45 1.96 3.73
C VAL A 79 19.75 2.71 3.41
N ASN A 80 19.75 3.49 2.33
CA ASN A 80 20.95 4.13 1.82
C ASN A 80 21.29 5.45 2.51
N ALA A 81 20.28 6.25 2.87
CA ALA A 81 20.45 7.66 3.21
C ALA A 81 20.03 8.03 4.65
N VAL A 82 19.36 7.13 5.38
CA VAL A 82 18.83 7.42 6.72
C VAL A 82 19.34 6.38 7.72
N ARG A 83 19.57 6.80 8.97
CA ARG A 83 19.93 5.91 10.07
C ARG A 83 18.84 5.98 11.13
N PHE A 84 18.26 4.83 11.41
CA PHE A 84 17.24 4.68 12.43
C PHE A 84 17.75 3.86 13.60
N PRO A 85 17.46 4.25 14.85
CA PRO A 85 17.84 3.49 16.04
C PRO A 85 16.83 2.37 16.33
N THR A 86 16.50 1.57 15.32
CA THR A 86 15.63 0.39 15.45
C THR A 86 16.27 -0.81 14.75
N PRO A 87 16.10 -2.04 15.29
CA PRO A 87 16.62 -3.25 14.66
C PRO A 87 15.98 -3.58 13.31
N SER A 88 14.85 -2.99 12.95
CA SER A 88 14.11 -3.30 11.72
C SER A 88 13.72 -2.05 10.95
N LEU A 89 13.83 -2.13 9.62
CA LEU A 89 13.35 -1.11 8.68
C LEU A 89 11.98 -1.50 8.08
N ALA A 90 11.20 -2.34 8.78
CA ALA A 90 9.81 -2.58 8.42
C ALA A 90 9.00 -1.27 8.58
N LEU A 91 8.03 -1.04 7.69
CA LEU A 91 7.25 0.20 7.71
C LEU A 91 6.60 0.47 9.07
N ALA A 92 5.99 -0.56 9.68
CA ALA A 92 5.34 -0.46 10.98
C ALA A 92 6.31 -0.03 12.10
N GLU A 93 7.56 -0.50 12.05
CA GLU A 93 8.58 -0.18 13.04
C GLU A 93 9.05 1.27 12.89
N ILE A 94 9.28 1.71 11.65
CA ILE A 94 9.65 3.10 11.37
C ILE A 94 8.50 4.07 11.66
N ALA A 95 7.26 3.66 11.38
CA ALA A 95 6.08 4.44 11.73
C ALA A 95 5.95 4.59 13.26
N THR A 96 6.20 3.51 14.01
CA THR A 96 6.23 3.52 15.48
C THR A 96 7.31 4.46 16.00
N TYR A 97 8.52 4.42 15.42
CA TYR A 97 9.60 5.33 15.77
C TYR A 97 9.20 6.81 15.61
N PHE A 98 8.44 7.14 14.56
CA PHE A 98 7.92 8.50 14.34
C PHE A 98 6.63 8.83 15.13
N GLY A 99 6.14 7.92 15.97
CA GLY A 99 4.91 8.10 16.73
C GLY A 99 3.65 8.16 15.85
N ILE A 100 3.66 7.52 14.68
CA ILE A 100 2.52 7.45 13.78
C ILE A 100 1.60 6.32 14.28
N PRO A 101 0.34 6.61 14.66
CA PRO A 101 -0.54 5.62 15.25
C PRO A 101 -1.07 4.63 14.21
N LYS A 102 -1.33 3.41 14.66
CA LYS A 102 -2.04 2.37 13.93
C LYS A 102 -3.44 2.19 14.54
N VAL A 103 -4.48 2.11 13.72
CA VAL A 103 -5.88 2.02 14.16
C VAL A 103 -6.42 0.59 14.04
N SER A 104 -6.00 -0.12 12.99
CA SER A 104 -6.35 -1.49 12.69
C SER A 104 -5.94 -2.42 13.83
N ARG A 105 -6.83 -3.36 14.11
CA ARG A 105 -6.63 -4.41 15.11
C ARG A 105 -5.69 -5.52 14.65
N ILE A 106 -5.42 -5.60 13.34
CA ILE A 106 -4.52 -6.61 12.76
C ILE A 106 -3.08 -6.23 13.10
N ARG A 107 -2.33 -7.10 13.78
CA ARG A 107 -0.98 -6.75 14.28
C ARG A 107 0.06 -6.67 13.18
N ASP A 108 0.11 -7.67 12.31
CA ASP A 108 1.15 -7.82 11.31
C ASP A 108 0.64 -8.50 10.02
N GLY A 109 1.53 -8.65 9.04
CA GLY A 109 1.21 -9.28 7.76
C GLY A 109 0.85 -10.76 7.85
N LEU A 110 1.32 -11.48 8.88
CA LEU A 110 0.98 -12.88 9.08
C LEU A 110 -0.47 -13.02 9.58
N GLU A 111 -0.86 -12.19 10.54
CA GLU A 111 -2.25 -12.09 10.99
C GLU A 111 -3.18 -11.65 9.86
N ALA A 112 -2.76 -10.66 9.05
CA ALA A 112 -3.50 -10.24 7.85
C ALA A 112 -3.73 -11.41 6.88
N GLN A 113 -2.71 -12.25 6.68
CA GLN A 113 -2.83 -13.44 5.83
C GLN A 113 -3.82 -14.46 6.40
N PHE A 114 -3.81 -14.71 7.72
CA PHE A 114 -4.81 -15.58 8.36
C PHE A 114 -6.23 -15.02 8.21
N LYS A 115 -6.44 -13.73 8.48
CA LYS A 115 -7.73 -13.06 8.29
C LYS A 115 -8.21 -13.09 6.84
N TYR A 116 -7.29 -12.98 5.88
CA TYR A 116 -7.64 -13.16 4.47
C TYR A 116 -8.09 -14.59 4.16
N MET A 117 -7.44 -15.62 4.73
CA MET A 117 -7.90 -17.00 4.57
C MET A 117 -9.27 -17.23 5.21
N GLU A 118 -9.53 -16.65 6.39
CA GLU A 118 -10.85 -16.67 7.03
C GLU A 118 -11.91 -16.01 6.14
N TYR A 119 -11.62 -14.81 5.62
CA TYR A 119 -12.48 -14.10 4.67
C TYR A 119 -12.86 -15.01 3.48
N ARG A 120 -11.88 -15.69 2.88
CA ARG A 120 -12.10 -16.57 1.72
C ARG A 120 -12.91 -17.83 2.04
N ARG A 121 -13.02 -18.20 3.32
CA ARG A 121 -13.76 -19.38 3.80
C ARG A 121 -15.12 -19.04 4.43
N ALA A 122 -15.40 -17.76 4.66
CA ALA A 122 -16.67 -17.33 5.22
C ALA A 122 -17.83 -17.77 4.32
N LEU A 123 -18.83 -18.41 4.92
CA LEU A 123 -20.02 -18.91 4.22
C LEU A 123 -21.16 -17.89 4.22
N ASP A 124 -21.19 -17.01 5.22
CA ASP A 124 -22.14 -15.92 5.37
C ASP A 124 -21.54 -14.57 4.99
N ASN A 125 -22.40 -13.70 4.44
CA ASN A 125 -21.99 -12.40 3.92
C ASN A 125 -21.54 -11.43 5.01
N ASP A 126 -22.13 -11.49 6.21
CA ASP A 126 -21.83 -10.55 7.29
C ASP A 126 -20.43 -10.78 7.85
N THR A 127 -20.05 -12.04 8.06
CA THR A 127 -18.70 -12.42 8.46
C THR A 127 -17.68 -12.06 7.39
N ALA A 128 -17.97 -12.36 6.12
CA ALA A 128 -17.11 -11.98 5.00
C ALA A 128 -16.90 -10.46 4.94
N LEU A 129 -17.97 -9.68 5.06
CA LEU A 129 -17.91 -8.21 5.03
C LEU A 129 -17.13 -7.64 6.21
N SER A 130 -17.33 -8.17 7.42
CA SER A 130 -16.56 -7.77 8.60
C SER A 130 -15.06 -8.04 8.41
N ARG A 131 -14.69 -9.24 7.94
CA ARG A 131 -13.28 -9.60 7.71
C ARG A 131 -12.64 -8.77 6.60
N LYS A 132 -13.38 -8.50 5.52
CA LYS A 132 -12.94 -7.58 4.46
C LYS A 132 -12.70 -6.16 5.00
N THR A 133 -13.58 -5.68 5.88
CA THR A 133 -13.45 -4.36 6.50
C THR A 133 -12.17 -4.28 7.34
N ASP A 134 -11.89 -5.26 8.19
CA ASP A 134 -10.64 -5.32 8.97
C ASP A 134 -9.39 -5.27 8.07
N LEU A 135 -9.40 -6.00 6.94
CA LEU A 135 -8.27 -6.05 6.00
C LEU A 135 -8.09 -4.74 5.22
N LEU A 136 -9.19 -4.04 4.93
CA LEU A 136 -9.15 -2.72 4.30
C LEU A 136 -8.63 -1.67 5.28
N GLU A 137 -9.05 -1.72 6.55
CA GLU A 137 -8.50 -0.86 7.61
C GLU A 137 -7.00 -1.08 7.81
N TYR A 138 -6.55 -2.34 7.80
CA TYR A 138 -5.12 -2.65 7.87
C TYR A 138 -4.32 -2.07 6.69
N ASN A 139 -4.81 -2.21 5.45
CA ASN A 139 -4.15 -1.60 4.28
C ASN A 139 -4.16 -0.07 4.36
N ARG A 140 -5.24 0.52 4.91
CA ARG A 140 -5.33 1.96 5.11
C ARG A 140 -4.27 2.46 6.08
N ASP A 141 -4.04 1.75 7.18
CA ASP A 141 -2.98 2.08 8.13
C ASP A 141 -1.59 2.01 7.50
N ASP A 142 -1.31 1.01 6.65
CA ASP A 142 -0.05 0.93 5.93
C ASP A 142 0.14 2.14 4.99
N LEU A 143 -0.94 2.62 4.35
CA LEU A 143 -0.88 3.85 3.55
C LEU A 143 -0.66 5.11 4.39
N GLU A 144 -1.32 5.23 5.55
CA GLU A 144 -1.12 6.36 6.47
C GLU A 144 0.30 6.37 7.04
N ALA A 145 0.81 5.19 7.42
CA ALA A 145 2.17 4.99 7.84
C ALA A 145 3.14 5.42 6.74
N LEU A 146 2.94 4.99 5.50
CA LEU A 146 3.79 5.37 4.37
C LEU A 146 3.82 6.89 4.17
N VAL A 147 2.65 7.54 4.14
CA VAL A 147 2.56 9.00 3.97
C VAL A 147 3.23 9.74 5.13
N GLY A 148 2.97 9.31 6.37
CA GLY A 148 3.56 9.90 7.56
C GLY A 148 5.08 9.75 7.58
N VAL A 149 5.59 8.55 7.33
CA VAL A 149 7.03 8.25 7.28
C VAL A 149 7.70 9.05 6.17
N ALA A 150 7.13 9.10 4.97
CA ALA A 150 7.64 9.91 3.86
C ALA A 150 7.76 11.39 4.24
N SER A 151 6.71 11.94 4.87
CA SER A 151 6.68 13.33 5.32
C SER A 151 7.75 13.63 6.38
N ARG A 152 7.95 12.71 7.33
CA ARG A 152 8.96 12.87 8.39
C ARG A 152 10.38 12.77 7.85
N ILE A 153 10.65 11.83 6.94
CA ILE A 153 11.96 11.71 6.30
C ILE A 153 12.29 12.97 5.49
N ALA A 154 11.34 13.51 4.72
CA ALA A 154 11.54 14.73 3.97
C ALA A 154 11.87 15.93 4.90
N ALA A 155 11.19 16.02 6.05
CA ALA A 155 11.45 17.05 7.04
C ALA A 155 12.85 16.93 7.69
N LEU A 156 13.40 15.72 7.83
CA LEU A 156 14.77 15.51 8.34
C LEU A 156 15.86 15.94 7.34
N GLN A 157 15.51 16.05 6.05
CA GLN A 157 16.44 16.37 4.97
C GLN A 157 16.33 17.84 4.51
N SER A 158 15.42 18.60 5.11
CA SER A 158 15.29 20.03 4.86
C SER A 158 16.27 20.79 5.77
N PRO A 159 17.11 21.68 5.20
CA PRO A 159 18.14 22.42 5.94
C PRO A 159 17.58 23.41 6.97
#